data_AF-A0A260YSP1-F1
#
_entry.id   AF-A0A260YSP1-F1
#
_cell.length_a   1.000
_cell.length_b   1.000
_cell.length_c   1.000
_cell.angle_alpha   90.00
_cell.angle_beta   90.00
_cell.angle_gamma   90.00
#
_symmetry.space_group_name_H-M   'P 1'
#
loop_
_entity.id
_entity.type
_entity.pdbx_description
1 polymer ?
#
loop_
_entity_poly.entity_id
_entity_poly.type
_entity_poly.pdbx_seq_one_letter_code
_entity_poly.pdbx_strand_id
1 'polypeptide(L)'
;MKKRKKTISVKLGGEPIKCRFERNSHTLKYLESENKNVIELLKNHVDSLFHSKPIIQLKLHSPDSLSTSVIFDDVTDTSFMFENLDGSEIEKHLTNHSNHHSLEFFSDLTKRELKQYSKIWEIEGLALRGSRLISSRAMKYFSGRCLILHNAEIMYSPLIKMIRKWQKKEGLHNLHAVVIHTFASDDFIDELLDEWNVLDWDGIRRPKMFNYDPRIINNSKSMIDFSDAYDIQQEDGGKWGSIIVAKDQIAFVKEDDSVLEFLQTHLESLFANQPPSQLKIESTNSLKSSEIIDNVTDTIFSLDELETTEIKHFLTVRPNQKSVEIHSDLTGRPLRRISKLFKVQGLAIHESGSMTSKYMDNFSGRCLLLFNANLTSSAWITLIEKWKNKTAYHKLHAVVTRIPGNVFQEFDFGELLFESNALPWDGLRRPRNFMFDPRIPSFPSKSVDCSDWFDIQQNDEGKWASIQIINDKIMFFILFCLDDTMKNAMYESSFKHM
;
A
#
# COMPACT_ATOMS: atom_id res chain seq x y z
N MET A 1 35.46 -42.88 25.57
CA MET A 1 36.10 -41.81 26.37
C MET A 1 35.08 -40.73 26.72
N LYS A 2 34.75 -40.53 28.00
CA LYS A 2 33.91 -39.41 28.46
C LYS A 2 34.67 -38.09 28.22
N LYS A 3 34.19 -37.22 27.32
CA LYS A 3 34.77 -35.88 27.11
C LYS A 3 34.71 -35.12 28.46
N ARG A 4 35.88 -34.81 29.04
CA ARG A 4 36.00 -33.97 30.26
C ARG A 4 35.36 -32.60 29.97
N LYS A 5 34.20 -32.32 30.59
CA LYS A 5 33.60 -30.99 30.58
C LYS A 5 34.53 -30.05 31.36
N LYS A 6 35.11 -29.05 30.70
CA LYS A 6 36.03 -28.07 31.32
C LYS A 6 35.20 -27.07 32.13
N THR A 7 35.41 -27.05 33.45
CA THR A 7 34.87 -25.98 34.31
C THR A 7 35.78 -24.77 34.19
N ILE A 8 35.19 -23.59 33.97
CA ILE A 8 35.89 -22.29 33.89
C ILE A 8 35.21 -21.32 34.86
N SER A 9 35.97 -20.37 35.39
CA SER A 9 35.42 -19.24 36.16
C SER A 9 35.20 -18.07 35.20
N VAL A 10 33.98 -17.55 35.14
CA VAL A 10 33.59 -16.42 34.29
C VAL A 10 33.17 -15.27 35.20
N LYS A 11 33.68 -14.06 34.94
CA LYS A 11 33.32 -12.87 35.71
C LYS A 11 32.01 -12.30 35.15
N LEU A 12 30.90 -12.49 35.87
CA LEU A 12 29.57 -11.97 35.50
C LEU A 12 29.15 -10.92 36.52
N GLY A 13 28.80 -9.72 36.05
CA GLY A 13 28.41 -8.60 36.94
C GLY A 13 29.52 -8.18 37.92
N GLY A 14 30.78 -8.53 37.66
CA GLY A 14 31.91 -8.26 38.56
C GLY A 14 32.31 -9.44 39.45
N GLU A 15 31.49 -10.48 39.56
CA GLU A 15 31.70 -11.62 40.47
C GLU A 15 32.15 -12.89 39.71
N PRO A 16 33.06 -13.70 40.27
CA PRO A 16 33.55 -14.92 39.64
C PRO A 16 32.57 -16.09 39.80
N ILE A 17 31.95 -16.53 38.70
CA ILE A 17 30.98 -17.63 38.68
C ILE A 17 31.58 -18.88 38.04
N LYS A 18 31.39 -20.05 38.66
CA LYS A 18 31.84 -21.34 38.11
C LYS A 18 30.86 -21.86 37.05
N CYS A 19 31.34 -22.00 35.82
CA CYS A 19 30.53 -22.38 34.68
C CYS A 19 31.10 -23.59 33.92
N ARG A 20 30.24 -24.31 33.21
CA ARG A 20 30.64 -25.29 32.20
C ARG A 20 30.26 -24.77 30.82
N PHE A 21 31.22 -24.84 29.90
CA PHE A 21 31.02 -24.49 28.49
C PHE A 21 30.69 -25.76 27.67
N GLU A 22 29.61 -25.73 26.89
CA GLU A 22 29.28 -26.78 25.93
C GLU A 22 29.59 -26.31 24.51
N ARG A 23 30.42 -27.06 23.77
CA ARG A 23 31.06 -26.60 22.53
C ARG A 23 30.13 -26.34 21.34
N ASN A 24 28.85 -26.71 21.42
CA ASN A 24 27.95 -26.70 20.28
C ASN A 24 26.91 -25.56 20.32
N SER A 25 26.92 -24.73 21.38
CA SER A 25 26.06 -23.55 21.53
C SER A 25 26.72 -22.60 22.54
N HIS A 26 26.45 -21.29 22.46
CA HIS A 26 26.88 -20.33 23.51
C HIS A 26 26.04 -20.49 24.79
N THR A 27 25.90 -21.73 25.27
CA THR A 27 25.09 -22.08 26.44
C THR A 27 25.98 -22.11 27.67
N LEU A 28 25.73 -21.18 28.59
CA LEU A 28 26.35 -21.15 29.90
C LEU A 28 25.54 -22.00 30.88
N LYS A 29 26.12 -23.09 31.41
CA LYS A 29 25.53 -23.86 32.51
C LYS A 29 26.25 -23.52 33.82
N TYR A 30 25.57 -22.89 34.75
CA TYR A 30 26.08 -22.62 36.10
C TYR A 30 25.85 -23.86 37.01
N LEU A 31 26.72 -24.05 38.00
CA LEU A 31 26.80 -25.29 38.78
C LEU A 31 26.18 -25.22 40.18
N GLU A 32 25.85 -24.03 40.67
CA GLU A 32 25.21 -23.87 41.98
C GLU A 32 23.70 -23.85 41.81
N SER A 33 23.03 -24.81 42.45
CA SER A 33 21.58 -24.81 42.61
C SER A 33 21.18 -23.64 43.51
N GLU A 34 20.35 -22.74 42.98
CA GLU A 34 19.59 -21.72 43.73
C GLU A 34 20.39 -20.56 44.33
N ASN A 35 20.96 -19.70 43.48
CA ASN A 35 21.32 -18.36 43.94
C ASN A 35 20.71 -17.30 43.01
N LYS A 36 19.66 -16.63 43.48
CA LYS A 36 19.02 -15.47 42.79
C LYS A 36 20.07 -14.44 42.35
N ASN A 37 21.14 -14.32 43.12
CA ASN A 37 22.27 -13.43 42.84
C ASN A 37 22.92 -13.72 41.47
N VAL A 38 22.96 -14.97 41.00
CA VAL A 38 23.59 -15.31 39.70
C VAL A 38 22.78 -14.77 38.53
N ILE A 39 21.45 -14.85 38.60
CA ILE A 39 20.56 -14.33 37.55
C ILE A 39 20.59 -12.80 37.55
N GLU A 40 20.63 -12.17 38.73
CA GLU A 40 20.79 -10.72 38.87
C GLU A 40 22.14 -10.23 38.33
N LEU A 41 23.23 -10.93 38.63
CA LEU A 41 24.55 -10.64 38.07
C LEU A 41 24.58 -10.81 36.54
N LEU A 42 23.88 -11.81 36.01
CA LEU A 42 23.75 -12.00 34.57
C LEU A 42 22.97 -10.85 33.93
N LYS A 43 21.85 -10.44 34.53
CA LYS A 43 21.08 -9.28 34.08
C LYS A 43 21.94 -8.02 34.06
N ASN A 44 22.59 -7.69 35.18
CA ASN A 44 23.45 -6.52 35.27
C ASN A 44 24.59 -6.55 34.24
N HIS A 45 25.13 -7.75 33.96
CA HIS A 45 26.13 -7.92 32.91
C HIS A 45 25.55 -7.65 31.52
N VAL A 46 24.37 -8.20 31.20
CA VAL A 46 23.66 -7.95 29.94
C VAL A 46 23.35 -6.46 29.79
N ASP A 47 22.80 -5.82 30.81
CA ASP A 47 22.49 -4.39 30.81
C ASP A 47 23.75 -3.54 30.58
N SER A 48 24.90 -3.96 31.11
CA SER A 48 26.18 -3.26 30.87
C SER A 48 26.72 -3.41 29.44
N LEU A 49 26.28 -4.43 28.69
CA LEU A 49 26.75 -4.69 27.33
C LEU A 49 25.98 -3.89 26.28
N PHE A 50 24.72 -3.52 26.55
CA PHE A 50 23.86 -2.85 25.58
C PHE A 50 23.60 -1.39 25.96
N HIS A 51 23.88 -0.46 25.04
CA HIS A 51 23.65 0.98 25.25
C HIS A 51 22.16 1.35 25.30
N SER A 52 21.30 0.52 24.70
CA SER A 52 19.85 0.59 24.76
C SER A 52 19.32 -0.67 25.45
N LYS A 53 18.26 -0.55 26.26
CA LYS A 53 17.63 -1.70 26.92
C LYS A 53 17.27 -2.77 25.88
N PRO A 54 17.79 -4.01 26.00
CA PRO A 54 17.48 -5.08 25.05
C PRO A 54 16.04 -5.58 25.25
N ILE A 55 15.42 -6.02 24.16
CA ILE A 55 14.15 -6.77 24.21
C ILE A 55 14.43 -8.14 24.83
N ILE A 56 13.73 -8.50 25.91
CA ILE A 56 13.95 -9.74 26.64
C ILE A 56 12.83 -10.74 26.35
N GLN A 57 13.22 -11.91 25.87
CA GLN A 57 12.34 -13.07 25.65
C GLN A 57 12.68 -14.17 26.65
N LEU A 58 11.66 -14.69 27.34
CA LEU A 58 11.82 -15.75 28.33
C LEU A 58 11.34 -17.09 27.80
N LYS A 59 12.12 -18.14 28.07
CA LYS A 59 11.73 -19.53 27.87
C LYS A 59 11.84 -20.28 29.17
N LEU A 60 10.70 -20.54 29.80
CA LEU A 60 10.61 -21.08 31.16
C LEU A 60 10.38 -22.58 31.10
N HIS A 61 11.21 -23.36 31.80
CA HIS A 61 11.19 -24.82 31.77
C HIS A 61 10.68 -25.47 33.06
N SER A 62 10.38 -24.68 34.11
CA SER A 62 9.77 -25.16 35.34
C SER A 62 8.93 -24.06 36.01
N PRO A 63 7.91 -24.41 36.81
CA PRO A 63 7.16 -23.44 37.62
C PRO A 63 8.05 -22.58 38.53
N ASP A 64 9.09 -23.18 39.12
CA ASP A 64 10.03 -22.47 40.00
C ASP A 64 10.71 -21.27 39.31
N SER A 65 10.86 -21.34 37.98
CA SER A 65 11.47 -20.29 37.16
C SER A 65 10.65 -18.99 37.16
N LEU A 66 9.35 -19.04 37.45
CA LEU A 66 8.46 -17.86 37.54
C LEU A 66 8.88 -16.91 38.68
N SER A 67 9.39 -17.45 39.77
CA SER A 67 9.83 -16.65 40.91
C SER A 67 11.11 -15.86 40.60
N THR A 68 11.93 -16.38 39.68
CA THR A 68 13.18 -15.77 39.24
C THR A 68 13.03 -14.90 37.99
N SER A 69 11.99 -15.10 37.17
CA SER A 69 11.77 -14.31 35.96
C SER A 69 11.55 -12.83 36.25
N VAL A 70 11.00 -12.51 37.43
CA VAL A 70 10.75 -11.14 37.91
C VAL A 70 12.04 -10.29 38.00
N ILE A 71 13.21 -10.92 38.02
CA ILE A 71 14.50 -10.19 38.00
C ILE A 71 14.65 -9.38 36.71
N PHE A 72 14.12 -9.89 35.59
CA PHE A 72 14.18 -9.24 34.29
C PHE A 72 13.03 -8.23 34.14
N ASP A 73 13.41 -6.96 34.03
CA ASP A 73 12.48 -5.90 33.62
C ASP A 73 12.31 -5.94 32.10
N ASP A 74 11.21 -5.36 31.58
CA ASP A 74 11.00 -5.19 30.13
C ASP A 74 10.95 -6.50 29.31
N VAL A 75 10.43 -7.58 29.92
CA VAL A 75 10.08 -8.82 29.20
C VAL A 75 8.93 -8.56 28.23
N THR A 76 9.18 -8.79 26.94
CA THR A 76 8.18 -8.63 25.87
C THR A 76 7.50 -9.93 25.53
N ASP A 77 8.15 -11.06 25.77
CA ASP A 77 7.65 -12.33 25.30
C ASP A 77 7.99 -13.47 26.27
N THR A 78 7.06 -14.41 26.48
CA THR A 78 7.31 -15.60 27.31
C THR A 78 6.80 -16.90 26.67
N SER A 79 7.63 -17.94 26.71
CA SER A 79 7.28 -19.32 26.32
C SER A 79 7.35 -20.24 27.53
N PHE A 80 6.23 -20.88 27.86
CA PHE A 80 6.09 -21.83 28.98
C PHE A 80 6.23 -23.28 28.47
N MET A 81 7.30 -23.95 28.89
CA MET A 81 7.71 -25.29 28.44
C MET A 81 7.38 -26.40 29.46
N PHE A 82 6.48 -26.16 30.40
CA PHE A 82 6.14 -27.07 31.50
C PHE A 82 4.64 -27.15 31.71
N GLU A 83 4.18 -28.25 32.32
CA GLU A 83 2.77 -28.53 32.61
C GLU A 83 2.34 -27.98 33.98
N ASN A 84 1.02 -27.99 34.24
CA ASN A 84 0.39 -27.61 35.52
C ASN A 84 0.59 -26.15 35.93
N LEU A 85 0.61 -25.24 34.95
CA LEU A 85 0.63 -23.81 35.22
C LEU A 85 -0.77 -23.33 35.60
N ASP A 86 -0.92 -22.79 36.80
CA ASP A 86 -2.22 -22.27 37.26
C ASP A 86 -2.51 -20.91 36.60
N GLY A 87 -3.78 -20.68 36.26
CA GLY A 87 -4.26 -19.37 35.78
C GLY A 87 -3.87 -18.22 36.70
N SER A 88 -3.82 -18.41 38.02
CA SER A 88 -3.38 -17.36 38.95
C SER A 88 -1.90 -16.99 38.80
N GLU A 89 -1.05 -17.97 38.47
CA GLU A 89 0.38 -17.77 38.21
C GLU A 89 0.61 -17.03 36.90
N ILE A 90 -0.18 -17.34 35.87
CA ILE A 90 -0.18 -16.62 34.58
C ILE A 90 -0.55 -15.16 34.79
N GLU A 91 -1.64 -14.88 35.52
CA GLU A 91 -2.08 -13.50 35.80
C GLU A 91 -1.04 -12.73 36.60
N LYS A 92 -0.40 -13.39 37.58
CA LYS A 92 0.68 -12.79 38.35
C LYS A 92 1.88 -12.47 37.45
N HIS A 93 2.26 -13.38 36.56
CA HIS A 93 3.34 -13.16 35.58
C HIS A 93 3.02 -11.97 34.66
N LEU A 94 1.82 -11.92 34.09
CA LEU A 94 1.37 -10.81 33.23
C LEU A 94 1.22 -9.48 33.97
N THR A 95 0.97 -9.53 35.27
CA THR A 95 0.95 -8.32 36.12
C THR A 95 2.36 -7.81 36.38
N ASN A 96 3.32 -8.71 36.62
CA ASN A 96 4.73 -8.35 36.80
C ASN A 96 5.38 -7.85 35.51
N HIS A 97 4.88 -8.28 34.37
CA HIS A 97 5.42 -7.96 33.06
C HIS A 97 4.30 -7.45 32.13
N SER A 98 3.90 -6.19 32.29
CA SER A 98 2.77 -5.60 31.57
C SER A 98 3.00 -5.37 30.07
N ASN A 99 4.25 -5.41 29.61
CA ASN A 99 4.64 -5.07 28.24
C ASN A 99 4.73 -6.30 27.32
N HIS A 100 4.02 -7.38 27.66
CA HIS A 100 4.02 -8.59 26.85
C HIS A 100 3.33 -8.35 25.50
N HIS A 101 4.04 -8.63 24.41
CA HIS A 101 3.51 -8.73 23.07
C HIS A 101 3.12 -10.17 22.74
N SER A 102 3.80 -11.17 23.31
CA SER A 102 3.50 -12.57 22.98
C SER A 102 3.66 -13.59 24.08
N LEU A 103 2.85 -14.64 23.99
CA LEU A 103 2.86 -15.79 24.88
C LEU A 103 2.75 -17.10 24.10
N GLU A 104 3.55 -18.09 24.48
CA GLU A 104 3.48 -19.45 23.97
C GLU A 104 3.37 -20.46 25.11
N PHE A 105 2.41 -21.39 25.02
CA PHE A 105 2.22 -22.45 25.99
C PHE A 105 2.37 -23.82 25.33
N PHE A 106 3.31 -24.63 25.81
CA PHE A 106 3.53 -25.98 25.27
C PHE A 106 2.57 -27.04 25.83
N SER A 107 2.04 -26.81 27.04
CA SER A 107 1.13 -27.72 27.72
C SER A 107 -0.33 -27.27 27.62
N ASP A 108 -1.26 -28.17 27.93
CA ASP A 108 -2.68 -27.84 28.10
C ASP A 108 -2.88 -26.88 29.29
N LEU A 109 -3.59 -25.77 29.04
CA LEU A 109 -4.13 -24.91 30.10
C LEU A 109 -5.44 -25.54 30.60
N THR A 110 -5.45 -26.07 31.82
CA THR A 110 -6.60 -26.80 32.33
C THR A 110 -7.84 -25.90 32.49
N LYS A 111 -8.99 -26.45 32.08
CA LYS A 111 -10.30 -25.79 31.79
C LYS A 111 -10.89 -24.84 32.84
N ARG A 112 -10.37 -24.75 34.07
CA ARG A 112 -11.08 -24.13 35.21
C ARG A 112 -10.48 -22.83 35.77
N GLU A 113 -9.31 -22.38 35.30
CA GLU A 113 -8.57 -21.32 36.02
C GLU A 113 -8.55 -19.95 35.30
N LEU A 114 -8.66 -19.92 33.97
CA LEU A 114 -8.59 -18.64 33.23
C LEU A 114 -9.94 -17.93 33.14
N LYS A 115 -10.02 -16.74 33.73
CA LYS A 115 -11.21 -15.87 33.72
C LYS A 115 -11.47 -15.28 32.34
N GLN A 116 -12.71 -14.87 32.06
CA GLN A 116 -13.08 -14.25 30.77
C GLN A 116 -12.43 -12.88 30.55
N TYR A 117 -12.03 -12.22 31.63
CA TYR A 117 -11.34 -10.92 31.67
C TYR A 117 -9.83 -11.09 31.93
N SER A 118 -9.29 -12.26 31.60
CA SER A 118 -7.87 -12.53 31.72
C SER A 118 -7.09 -11.73 30.68
N LYS A 119 -5.96 -11.13 31.09
CA LYS A 119 -5.07 -10.38 30.20
C LYS A 119 -4.50 -11.23 29.07
N ILE A 120 -4.44 -12.56 29.24
CA ILE A 120 -3.97 -13.49 28.22
C ILE A 120 -4.73 -13.35 26.90
N TRP A 121 -6.01 -12.96 26.95
CA TRP A 121 -6.85 -12.83 25.77
C TRP A 121 -6.58 -11.55 24.98
N GLU A 122 -5.92 -10.57 25.60
CA GLU A 122 -5.63 -9.24 25.03
C GLU A 122 -4.20 -9.14 24.47
N ILE A 123 -3.36 -10.16 24.70
CA ILE A 123 -2.00 -10.24 24.17
C ILE A 123 -2.01 -10.27 22.64
N GLU A 124 -1.07 -9.57 22.01
CA GLU A 124 -1.02 -9.48 20.55
C GLU A 124 -0.83 -10.84 19.88
N GLY A 125 0.13 -11.65 20.35
CA GLY A 125 0.41 -13.00 19.84
C GLY A 125 0.22 -14.09 20.89
N LEU A 126 -0.76 -14.97 20.70
CA LEU A 126 -1.02 -16.10 21.61
C LEU A 126 -0.89 -17.44 20.89
N ALA A 127 0.03 -18.29 21.34
CA ALA A 127 0.17 -19.68 20.88
C ALA A 127 -0.15 -20.68 21.99
N LEU A 128 -1.06 -21.61 21.72
CA LEU A 128 -1.46 -22.69 22.62
C LEU A 128 -1.20 -24.03 21.93
N ARG A 129 -0.10 -24.72 22.27
CA ARG A 129 0.24 -26.01 21.64
C ARG A 129 -0.53 -27.19 22.21
N GLY A 130 -0.87 -27.13 23.49
CA GLY A 130 -1.92 -27.94 24.10
C GLY A 130 -3.20 -27.12 24.16
N SER A 131 -3.97 -27.08 23.07
CA SER A 131 -5.20 -26.27 23.04
C SER A 131 -6.49 -27.08 23.16
N ARG A 132 -6.39 -28.41 23.35
CA ARG A 132 -7.53 -29.33 23.20
C ARG A 132 -8.76 -28.85 23.97
N LEU A 133 -8.57 -28.48 25.23
CA LEU A 133 -9.65 -28.13 26.14
C LEU A 133 -9.96 -26.62 26.22
N ILE A 134 -9.06 -25.77 25.73
CA ILE A 134 -9.13 -24.30 25.89
C ILE A 134 -9.45 -23.56 24.58
N SER A 135 -9.34 -24.23 23.42
CA SER A 135 -9.58 -23.71 22.07
C SER A 135 -10.85 -22.87 21.95
N SER A 136 -11.99 -23.40 22.42
CA SER A 136 -13.30 -22.72 22.38
C SER A 136 -13.32 -21.43 23.20
N ARG A 137 -12.59 -21.40 24.32
CA ARG A 137 -12.51 -20.24 25.21
C ARG A 137 -11.58 -19.19 24.61
N ALA A 138 -10.45 -19.62 24.04
CA ALA A 138 -9.54 -18.76 23.31
C ALA A 138 -10.25 -18.06 22.15
N MET A 139 -10.93 -18.81 21.26
CA MET A 139 -11.68 -18.24 20.14
C MET A 139 -12.80 -17.28 20.57
N LYS A 140 -13.39 -17.50 21.75
CA LYS A 140 -14.49 -16.65 22.26
C LYS A 140 -14.00 -15.32 22.82
N TYR A 141 -12.89 -15.30 23.54
CA TYR A 141 -12.45 -14.13 24.32
C TYR A 141 -11.23 -13.41 23.75
N PHE A 142 -10.44 -14.06 22.89
CA PHE A 142 -9.28 -13.44 22.28
C PHE A 142 -9.64 -12.16 21.52
N SER A 143 -8.84 -11.11 21.70
CA SER A 143 -8.97 -9.80 21.08
C SER A 143 -7.67 -9.28 20.47
N GLY A 144 -6.60 -10.06 20.56
CA GLY A 144 -5.28 -9.75 20.03
C GLY A 144 -5.16 -9.84 18.51
N ARG A 145 -3.91 -9.88 18.04
CA ARG A 145 -3.55 -9.83 16.60
C ARG A 145 -3.44 -11.22 15.98
N CYS A 146 -2.75 -12.15 16.64
CA CYS A 146 -2.42 -13.47 16.12
C CYS A 146 -2.76 -14.55 17.14
N LEU A 147 -3.60 -15.50 16.77
CA LEU A 147 -3.94 -16.67 17.60
C LEU A 147 -3.49 -17.95 16.90
N ILE A 148 -2.68 -18.76 17.56
CA ILE A 148 -2.25 -20.08 17.08
C ILE A 148 -2.69 -21.15 18.06
N LEU A 149 -3.43 -22.13 17.58
CA LEU A 149 -3.92 -23.26 18.36
C LEU A 149 -3.38 -24.56 17.74
N HIS A 150 -2.67 -25.38 18.50
CA HIS A 150 -2.32 -26.73 18.07
C HIS A 150 -3.11 -27.78 18.86
N ASN A 151 -3.41 -28.89 18.21
CA ASN A 151 -4.13 -30.02 18.79
C ASN A 151 -5.48 -29.58 19.41
N ALA A 152 -6.16 -28.65 18.74
CA ALA A 152 -7.42 -28.08 19.20
C ALA A 152 -8.54 -29.11 19.06
N GLU A 153 -9.38 -29.26 20.08
CA GLU A 153 -10.70 -29.86 19.90
C GLU A 153 -11.57 -28.73 19.33
N ILE A 154 -11.84 -28.76 18.02
CA ILE A 154 -12.62 -27.69 17.41
C ILE A 154 -14.10 -27.91 17.74
N MET A 155 -14.68 -26.92 18.43
CA MET A 155 -16.11 -26.69 18.39
C MET A 155 -16.34 -25.55 17.38
N TYR A 156 -17.19 -25.81 16.39
CA TYR A 156 -17.34 -24.97 15.20
C TYR A 156 -17.99 -23.62 15.48
N SER A 157 -18.97 -23.61 16.40
CA SER A 157 -19.70 -22.39 16.76
C SER A 157 -18.79 -21.24 17.25
N PRO A 158 -17.80 -21.47 18.13
CA PRO A 158 -16.81 -20.44 18.48
C PRO A 158 -16.02 -19.86 17.30
N LEU A 159 -15.48 -20.69 16.41
CA LEU A 159 -14.67 -20.25 15.27
C LEU A 159 -15.53 -19.44 14.29
N ILE A 160 -16.72 -19.95 13.97
CA ILE A 160 -17.68 -19.27 13.09
C ILE A 160 -18.04 -17.90 13.67
N LYS A 161 -18.38 -17.85 14.97
CA LYS A 161 -18.72 -16.60 15.67
C LYS A 161 -17.55 -15.61 15.67
N MET A 162 -16.32 -16.08 15.86
CA MET A 162 -15.13 -15.23 15.83
C MET A 162 -14.96 -14.56 14.47
N ILE A 163 -14.99 -15.33 13.38
CA ILE A 163 -14.83 -14.79 12.02
C ILE A 163 -16.03 -13.93 11.61
N ARG A 164 -17.27 -14.33 11.94
CA ARG A 164 -18.47 -13.51 11.69
C ARG A 164 -18.43 -12.17 12.44
N LYS A 165 -17.93 -12.16 13.68
CA LYS A 165 -17.74 -10.91 14.46
C LYS A 165 -16.77 -9.96 13.76
N TRP A 166 -15.68 -10.48 13.18
CA TRP A 166 -14.75 -9.70 12.36
C TRP A 166 -15.40 -9.20 11.06
N GLN A 167 -16.17 -10.07 10.38
CA GLN A 167 -16.85 -9.76 9.13
C GLN A 167 -17.88 -8.62 9.28
N LYS A 168 -18.58 -8.61 10.40
CA LYS A 168 -19.58 -7.58 10.79
C LYS A 168 -18.98 -6.34 11.44
N LYS A 169 -17.65 -6.31 11.64
CA LYS A 169 -16.96 -5.24 12.40
C LYS A 169 -17.48 -5.06 13.83
N GLU A 170 -18.02 -6.10 14.46
CA GLU A 170 -18.52 -6.08 15.85
C GLU A 170 -17.39 -6.26 16.89
N GLY A 171 -16.17 -6.54 16.44
CA GLY A 171 -14.95 -6.60 17.25
C GLY A 171 -13.79 -7.19 16.46
N LEU A 172 -12.71 -7.59 17.17
CA LEU A 172 -11.52 -8.19 16.56
C LEU A 172 -10.83 -7.25 15.53
N HIS A 173 -10.87 -5.93 15.76
CA HIS A 173 -10.31 -4.94 14.83
C HIS A 173 -8.80 -5.12 14.59
N ASN A 174 -8.10 -5.58 15.62
CA ASN A 174 -6.66 -5.86 15.61
C ASN A 174 -6.31 -7.23 15.04
N LEU A 175 -7.30 -8.11 14.83
CA LEU A 175 -7.07 -9.46 14.36
C LEU A 175 -6.41 -9.43 12.98
N HIS A 176 -5.32 -10.19 12.86
CA HIS A 176 -4.55 -10.34 11.64
C HIS A 176 -4.47 -11.80 11.22
N ALA A 177 -4.29 -12.73 12.16
CA ALA A 177 -4.25 -14.15 11.84
C ALA A 177 -4.89 -15.03 12.93
N VAL A 178 -5.57 -16.09 12.51
CA VAL A 178 -5.98 -17.22 13.34
C VAL A 178 -5.52 -18.49 12.63
N VAL A 179 -4.70 -19.30 13.30
CA VAL A 179 -4.20 -20.56 12.74
C VAL A 179 -4.50 -21.68 13.70
N ILE A 180 -5.17 -22.71 13.22
CA ILE A 180 -5.59 -23.86 14.01
C ILE A 180 -5.07 -25.12 13.34
N HIS A 181 -4.17 -25.82 14.02
CA HIS A 181 -3.67 -27.13 13.59
C HIS A 181 -4.54 -28.21 14.24
N THR A 182 -5.38 -28.84 13.42
CA THR A 182 -6.32 -29.90 13.82
C THR A 182 -6.60 -30.82 12.64
N PHE A 183 -7.09 -32.02 12.89
CA PHE A 183 -7.73 -32.82 11.84
C PHE A 183 -9.19 -32.41 11.65
N ALA A 184 -9.60 -32.21 10.39
CA ALA A 184 -10.95 -31.91 9.96
C ALA A 184 -11.41 -32.95 8.93
N SER A 185 -12.69 -33.35 8.97
CA SER A 185 -13.30 -34.17 7.92
C SER A 185 -13.80 -33.30 6.76
N ASP A 186 -13.85 -33.85 5.55
CA ASP A 186 -14.25 -33.09 4.35
C ASP A 186 -15.66 -32.50 4.48
N ASP A 187 -16.65 -33.29 4.93
CA ASP A 187 -18.03 -32.81 5.20
C ASP A 187 -18.07 -31.60 6.16
N PHE A 188 -17.08 -31.51 7.06
CA PHE A 188 -16.99 -30.43 8.03
C PHE A 188 -16.38 -29.16 7.41
N ILE A 189 -15.47 -29.32 6.44
CA ILE A 189 -14.90 -28.20 5.69
C ILE A 189 -16.01 -27.49 4.92
N ASP A 190 -16.85 -28.25 4.23
CA ASP A 190 -17.93 -27.71 3.40
C ASP A 190 -18.94 -26.91 4.24
N GLU A 191 -19.40 -27.44 5.38
CA GLU A 191 -20.32 -26.72 6.30
C GLU A 191 -19.74 -25.38 6.77
N LEU A 192 -18.44 -25.34 7.06
CA LEU A 192 -17.77 -24.14 7.56
C LEU A 192 -17.57 -23.09 6.46
N LEU A 193 -17.29 -23.50 5.23
CA LEU A 193 -17.20 -22.59 4.08
C LEU A 193 -18.57 -21.99 3.74
N ASP A 194 -19.63 -22.80 3.77
CA ASP A 194 -21.01 -22.37 3.58
C ASP A 194 -21.45 -21.35 4.65
N GLU A 195 -21.19 -21.66 5.92
CA GLU A 195 -21.50 -20.79 7.06
C GLU A 195 -20.72 -19.47 7.06
N TRP A 196 -19.63 -19.36 6.30
CA TRP A 196 -18.87 -18.12 6.12
C TRP A 196 -19.23 -17.35 4.85
N ASN A 197 -19.98 -17.96 3.93
CA ASN A 197 -20.30 -17.40 2.62
C ASN A 197 -19.01 -16.90 1.94
N VAL A 198 -18.01 -17.77 1.90
CA VAL A 198 -16.71 -17.48 1.29
C VAL A 198 -16.84 -17.43 -0.23
N LEU A 199 -15.87 -16.79 -0.87
CA LEU A 199 -15.74 -16.72 -2.32
C LEU A 199 -14.54 -17.57 -2.76
N ASP A 200 -14.58 -18.07 -3.99
CA ASP A 200 -13.40 -18.68 -4.60
C ASP A 200 -12.24 -17.68 -4.63
N TRP A 201 -11.02 -18.18 -4.43
CA TRP A 201 -9.83 -17.35 -4.48
C TRP A 201 -9.65 -16.69 -5.86
N ASP A 202 -9.46 -15.38 -5.85
CA ASP A 202 -9.17 -14.60 -7.04
C ASP A 202 -7.67 -14.28 -7.12
N GLY A 203 -6.94 -15.07 -7.92
CA GLY A 203 -5.50 -14.92 -8.13
C GLY A 203 -5.05 -13.68 -8.89
N ILE A 204 -5.99 -12.93 -9.47
CA ILE A 204 -5.71 -11.59 -9.99
C ILE A 204 -5.73 -10.60 -8.83
N ARG A 205 -6.53 -10.83 -7.79
CA ARG A 205 -6.64 -9.95 -6.63
C ARG A 205 -5.49 -10.06 -5.64
N ARG A 206 -4.93 -11.27 -5.42
CA ARG A 206 -4.01 -11.48 -4.29
C ARG A 206 -2.78 -12.36 -4.58
N PRO A 207 -1.66 -12.13 -3.88
CA PRO A 207 -0.48 -12.98 -3.99
C PRO A 207 -0.79 -14.39 -3.46
N LYS A 208 -0.19 -15.40 -4.10
CA LYS A 208 -0.31 -16.81 -3.68
C LYS A 208 0.31 -17.09 -2.31
N MET A 209 1.33 -16.32 -1.93
CA MET A 209 2.07 -16.52 -0.69
C MET A 209 1.75 -15.37 0.26
N PHE A 210 1.19 -15.69 1.43
CA PHE A 210 1.02 -14.71 2.49
C PHE A 210 2.10 -14.87 3.55
N ASN A 211 2.77 -13.74 3.82
CA ASN A 211 3.64 -13.61 4.97
C ASN A 211 2.83 -12.95 6.08
N TYR A 212 2.69 -13.63 7.22
CA TYR A 212 2.23 -12.98 8.43
C TYR A 212 3.34 -13.03 9.47
N ASP A 213 3.48 -11.96 10.24
CA ASP A 213 4.32 -11.96 11.43
C ASP A 213 3.42 -12.38 12.60
N PRO A 214 3.54 -13.63 13.09
CA PRO A 214 2.76 -14.08 14.23
C PRO A 214 3.08 -13.28 15.49
N ARG A 215 4.21 -12.54 15.52
CA ARG A 215 4.77 -11.92 16.72
C ARG A 215 4.78 -12.90 17.88
N ILE A 216 5.17 -14.16 17.65
CA ILE A 216 5.24 -15.21 18.68
C ILE A 216 6.68 -15.70 18.75
N ILE A 217 7.21 -15.87 19.96
CA ILE A 217 8.56 -16.43 20.20
C ILE A 217 8.79 -17.68 19.36
N ASN A 218 9.96 -17.74 18.71
CA ASN A 218 10.41 -18.87 17.88
C ASN A 218 9.54 -19.17 16.64
N ASN A 219 8.58 -18.31 16.29
CA ASN A 219 7.79 -18.43 15.07
C ASN A 219 8.13 -17.25 14.15
N SER A 220 9.29 -17.29 13.51
CA SER A 220 9.68 -16.24 12.55
C SER A 220 8.87 -16.39 11.26
N LYS A 221 8.26 -15.30 10.77
CA LYS A 221 7.59 -15.16 9.46
C LYS A 221 7.14 -16.49 8.83
N SER A 222 5.92 -16.90 9.14
CA SER A 222 5.33 -18.08 8.53
C SER A 222 4.77 -17.71 7.17
N MET A 223 5.21 -18.46 6.16
CA MET A 223 4.71 -18.35 4.81
C MET A 223 3.70 -19.47 4.60
N ILE A 224 2.45 -19.12 4.30
CA ILE A 224 1.42 -20.09 3.97
C ILE A 224 1.07 -19.91 2.49
N ASP A 225 0.95 -21.02 1.78
CA ASP A 225 0.48 -21.06 0.39
C ASP A 225 -1.05 -21.03 0.40
N PHE A 226 -1.62 -19.94 -0.12
CA PHE A 226 -3.05 -19.71 -0.24
C PHE A 226 -3.57 -20.02 -1.66
N SER A 227 -2.84 -20.82 -2.46
CA SER A 227 -3.27 -21.19 -3.81
C SER A 227 -4.63 -21.91 -3.86
N ASP A 228 -4.99 -22.64 -2.80
CA ASP A 228 -6.27 -23.34 -2.63
C ASP A 228 -7.16 -22.69 -1.56
N ALA A 229 -6.99 -21.39 -1.34
CA ALA A 229 -7.74 -20.67 -0.33
C ALA A 229 -9.13 -20.23 -0.80
N TYR A 230 -9.88 -19.67 0.13
CA TYR A 230 -11.13 -18.96 -0.10
C TYR A 230 -11.02 -17.53 0.40
N ASP A 231 -11.77 -16.63 -0.20
CA ASP A 231 -11.81 -15.22 0.17
C ASP A 231 -13.02 -14.90 1.05
N ILE A 232 -12.82 -14.01 2.02
CA ILE A 232 -13.89 -13.45 2.84
C ILE A 232 -13.73 -11.94 2.93
N GLN A 233 -14.85 -11.21 2.82
CA GLN A 233 -14.87 -9.75 2.92
C GLN A 233 -15.78 -9.32 4.07
N GLN A 234 -15.44 -8.20 4.70
CA GLN A 234 -16.35 -7.49 5.59
C GLN A 234 -17.65 -7.11 4.86
N GLU A 235 -18.79 -7.22 5.54
CA GLU A 235 -20.13 -7.11 4.93
C GLU A 235 -20.39 -5.74 4.29
N ASP A 236 -19.68 -4.69 4.72
CA ASP A 236 -19.78 -3.34 4.17
C ASP A 236 -18.86 -3.09 2.97
N GLY A 237 -18.22 -4.13 2.43
CA GLY A 237 -17.22 -4.02 1.37
C GLY A 237 -15.84 -3.58 1.87
N GLY A 238 -15.59 -3.66 3.18
CA GLY A 238 -14.32 -3.29 3.81
C GLY A 238 -13.16 -4.26 3.54
N LYS A 239 -12.36 -4.51 4.58
CA LYS A 239 -11.13 -5.31 4.50
C LYS A 239 -11.43 -6.75 4.09
N TRP A 240 -10.45 -7.35 3.43
CA TRP A 240 -10.49 -8.75 3.05
C TRP A 240 -9.66 -9.62 3.99
N GLY A 241 -10.04 -10.89 4.04
CA GLY A 241 -9.23 -11.97 4.60
C GLY A 241 -9.27 -13.17 3.69
N SER A 242 -8.32 -14.06 3.87
CA SER A 242 -8.24 -15.34 3.18
C SER A 242 -8.32 -16.47 4.19
N ILE A 243 -9.01 -17.54 3.80
CA ILE A 243 -9.27 -18.73 4.59
C ILE A 243 -8.65 -19.92 3.87
N ILE A 244 -7.79 -20.66 4.54
CA ILE A 244 -7.39 -22.00 4.11
C ILE A 244 -8.08 -22.99 5.03
N VAL A 245 -8.63 -24.02 4.41
CA VAL A 245 -9.10 -25.20 5.11
C VAL A 245 -8.43 -26.42 4.47
N ALA A 246 -7.42 -26.94 5.14
CA ALA A 246 -6.72 -28.15 4.80
C ALA A 246 -7.05 -29.25 5.82
N LYS A 247 -6.75 -30.49 5.46
CA LYS A 247 -7.05 -31.67 6.30
C LYS A 247 -6.47 -31.58 7.72
N ASP A 248 -5.35 -30.90 7.90
CA ASP A 248 -4.61 -30.76 9.16
C ASP A 248 -4.51 -29.29 9.66
N GLN A 249 -5.13 -28.33 8.97
CA GLN A 249 -5.01 -26.92 9.28
C GLN A 249 -6.22 -26.09 8.84
N ILE A 250 -6.66 -25.18 9.69
CA ILE A 250 -7.56 -24.08 9.32
C ILE A 250 -6.83 -22.77 9.59
N ALA A 251 -6.75 -21.89 8.62
CA ALA A 251 -6.11 -20.59 8.77
C ALA A 251 -7.02 -19.47 8.25
N PHE A 252 -7.17 -18.40 9.01
CA PHE A 252 -7.70 -17.12 8.57
C PHE A 252 -6.58 -16.09 8.64
N VAL A 253 -6.34 -15.35 7.57
CA VAL A 253 -5.37 -14.25 7.54
C VAL A 253 -6.03 -13.04 6.91
N LYS A 254 -6.07 -11.93 7.66
CA LYS A 254 -6.51 -10.63 7.16
C LYS A 254 -5.40 -10.00 6.32
N GLU A 255 -5.79 -9.42 5.19
CA GLU A 255 -4.89 -8.66 4.33
C GLU A 255 -4.25 -7.49 5.10
N ASP A 256 -2.91 -7.38 5.05
CA ASP A 256 -2.18 -6.30 5.70
C ASP A 256 -1.72 -5.26 4.68
N ASP A 257 -2.44 -4.13 4.62
CA ASP A 257 -1.97 -2.93 3.94
C ASP A 257 -0.86 -2.20 4.74
N SER A 258 -0.43 -2.74 5.90
CA SER A 258 0.52 -2.07 6.79
C SER A 258 1.82 -1.67 6.10
N VAL A 259 2.27 -2.40 5.07
CA VAL A 259 3.49 -2.04 4.34
C VAL A 259 3.36 -0.67 3.67
N LEU A 260 2.20 -0.35 3.09
CA LEU A 260 1.95 0.96 2.47
C LEU A 260 1.79 2.05 3.52
N GLU A 261 1.10 1.77 4.63
CA GLU A 261 0.98 2.71 5.76
C GLU A 261 2.36 3.03 6.39
N PHE A 262 3.19 2.01 6.59
CA PHE A 262 4.56 2.16 7.10
C PHE A 262 5.44 2.92 6.11
N LEU A 263 5.34 2.62 4.82
CA LEU A 263 6.09 3.33 3.78
C LEU A 263 5.69 4.80 3.75
N GLN A 264 4.39 5.11 3.78
CA GLN A 264 3.87 6.48 3.82
C GLN A 264 4.41 7.21 5.04
N THR A 265 4.26 6.65 6.24
CA THR A 265 4.76 7.24 7.49
C THR A 265 6.28 7.46 7.44
N HIS A 266 7.02 6.51 6.86
CA HIS A 266 8.46 6.63 6.71
C HIS A 266 8.84 7.75 5.75
N LEU A 267 8.19 7.85 4.58
CA LEU A 267 8.40 8.94 3.63
C LEU A 267 8.06 10.30 4.24
N GLU A 268 6.99 10.39 5.01
CA GLU A 268 6.62 11.62 5.73
C GLU A 268 7.69 12.04 6.74
N SER A 269 8.30 11.07 7.45
CA SER A 269 9.41 11.35 8.36
C SER A 269 10.68 11.85 7.65
N LEU A 270 10.91 11.39 6.41
CA LEU A 270 12.07 11.79 5.60
C LEU A 270 11.88 13.15 4.94
N PHE A 271 10.67 13.47 4.51
CA PHE A 271 10.36 14.67 3.75
C PHE A 271 9.42 15.61 4.53
N ALA A 272 10.01 16.45 5.39
CA ALA A 272 9.30 17.38 6.27
C ALA A 272 8.29 18.35 5.60
N ASN A 273 8.38 18.52 4.27
CA ASN A 273 7.51 19.39 3.48
C ASN A 273 6.51 18.63 2.59
N GLN A 274 6.38 17.30 2.75
CA GLN A 274 5.49 16.42 1.98
C GLN A 274 5.42 16.78 0.48
N PRO A 275 6.49 16.52 -0.30
CA PRO A 275 6.50 16.82 -1.73
C PRO A 275 5.30 16.15 -2.40
N PRO A 276 4.73 16.78 -3.45
CA PRO A 276 3.61 16.19 -4.18
C PRO A 276 3.97 14.80 -4.67
N SER A 277 3.12 13.82 -4.35
CA SER A 277 3.34 12.44 -4.74
C SER A 277 2.83 12.21 -6.16
N GLN A 278 3.63 11.48 -6.96
CA GLN A 278 3.20 10.94 -8.23
C GLN A 278 2.93 9.45 -8.06
N LEU A 279 1.79 8.98 -8.57
CA LEU A 279 1.38 7.60 -8.43
C LEU A 279 1.29 6.93 -9.81
N LYS A 280 1.93 5.78 -9.97
CA LYS A 280 1.71 4.90 -11.12
C LYS A 280 0.95 3.66 -10.64
N ILE A 281 -0.19 3.39 -11.25
CA ILE A 281 -1.10 2.30 -10.90
C ILE A 281 -1.05 1.27 -12.01
N GLU A 282 -0.56 0.07 -11.69
CA GLU A 282 -0.32 -1.00 -12.67
C GLU A 282 -1.23 -2.22 -12.44
N SER A 283 -2.07 -2.21 -11.39
CA SER A 283 -3.11 -3.23 -11.18
C SER A 283 -4.37 -2.67 -10.50
N THR A 284 -5.52 -3.32 -10.69
CA THR A 284 -6.79 -2.94 -10.05
C THR A 284 -6.73 -3.04 -8.53
N ASN A 285 -5.92 -3.95 -7.97
CA ASN A 285 -5.70 -4.01 -6.53
C ASN A 285 -4.90 -2.82 -6.04
N SER A 286 -3.84 -2.44 -6.76
CA SER A 286 -3.05 -1.25 -6.43
C SER A 286 -3.88 0.03 -6.49
N LEU A 287 -4.93 0.08 -7.33
CA LEU A 287 -5.87 1.20 -7.37
C LEU A 287 -6.59 1.37 -6.03
N LYS A 288 -7.11 0.30 -5.44
CA LYS A 288 -7.83 0.32 -4.15
C LYS A 288 -6.89 0.62 -2.99
N SER A 289 -5.79 -0.13 -2.88
CA SER A 289 -4.81 0.07 -1.82
C SER A 289 -4.12 1.44 -1.90
N SER A 290 -4.11 2.07 -3.09
CA SER A 290 -3.53 3.39 -3.24
C SER A 290 -4.20 4.44 -2.38
N GLU A 291 -5.47 4.28 -1.99
CA GLU A 291 -6.21 5.31 -1.20
C GLU A 291 -5.51 5.70 0.10
N ILE A 292 -4.61 4.86 0.62
CA ILE A 292 -3.77 5.12 1.80
C ILE A 292 -2.71 6.21 1.53
N ILE A 293 -2.30 6.40 0.27
CA ILE A 293 -1.26 7.35 -0.12
C ILE A 293 -1.87 8.74 -0.24
N ASP A 294 -1.45 9.63 0.66
CA ASP A 294 -1.84 11.03 0.71
C ASP A 294 -1.00 11.92 -0.23
N ASN A 295 -1.49 13.14 -0.45
CA ASN A 295 -0.83 14.19 -1.26
C ASN A 295 -0.48 13.80 -2.70
N VAL A 296 -1.21 12.86 -3.28
CA VAL A 296 -1.09 12.52 -4.71
C VAL A 296 -1.63 13.68 -5.56
N THR A 297 -0.79 14.25 -6.41
CA THR A 297 -1.19 15.30 -7.36
C THR A 297 -1.22 14.83 -8.80
N ASP A 298 -0.48 13.79 -9.13
CA ASP A 298 -0.31 13.32 -10.49
C ASP A 298 -0.42 11.79 -10.52
N THR A 299 -1.21 11.26 -11.45
CA THR A 299 -1.50 9.81 -11.49
C THR A 299 -1.39 9.29 -12.91
N ILE A 300 -0.71 8.16 -13.05
CA ILE A 300 -0.64 7.36 -14.27
C ILE A 300 -1.42 6.06 -14.02
N PHE A 301 -2.38 5.77 -14.88
CA PHE A 301 -3.08 4.49 -14.93
C PHE A 301 -2.48 3.65 -16.07
N SER A 302 -1.94 2.49 -15.74
CA SER A 302 -1.34 1.52 -16.66
C SER A 302 -1.92 0.14 -16.42
N LEU A 303 -3.24 0.06 -16.52
CA LEU A 303 -4.08 -1.14 -16.41
C LEU A 303 -4.49 -1.63 -17.81
N ASP A 304 -4.87 -2.90 -17.93
CA ASP A 304 -5.46 -3.43 -19.17
C ASP A 304 -6.81 -2.73 -19.45
N GLU A 305 -7.71 -2.77 -18.46
CA GLU A 305 -9.00 -2.07 -18.49
C GLU A 305 -9.16 -1.18 -17.26
N LEU A 306 -9.87 -0.07 -17.43
CA LEU A 306 -10.17 0.86 -16.34
C LEU A 306 -11.62 1.33 -16.41
N GLU A 307 -12.41 1.01 -15.39
CA GLU A 307 -13.81 1.39 -15.39
C GLU A 307 -13.96 2.89 -15.12
N THR A 308 -14.82 3.54 -15.91
CA THR A 308 -15.14 4.97 -15.75
C THR A 308 -15.68 5.34 -14.35
N THR A 309 -16.30 4.39 -13.64
CA THR A 309 -16.78 4.59 -12.26
C THR A 309 -15.62 4.64 -11.26
N GLU A 310 -14.59 3.83 -11.45
CA GLU A 310 -13.38 3.79 -10.63
C GLU A 310 -12.59 5.09 -10.75
N ILE A 311 -12.40 5.61 -11.97
CA ILE A 311 -11.78 6.93 -12.18
C ILE A 311 -12.57 8.03 -11.45
N LYS A 312 -13.90 7.98 -11.56
CA LYS A 312 -14.75 8.99 -10.93
C LYS A 312 -14.63 8.94 -9.41
N HIS A 313 -14.63 7.74 -8.83
CA HIS A 313 -14.40 7.54 -7.39
C HIS A 313 -13.03 8.06 -6.99
N PHE A 314 -11.98 7.65 -7.70
CA PHE A 314 -10.59 8.06 -7.48
C PHE A 314 -10.42 9.59 -7.44
N LEU A 315 -10.94 10.30 -8.44
CA LEU A 315 -10.89 11.76 -8.50
C LEU A 315 -11.85 12.44 -7.49
N THR A 316 -12.78 11.69 -6.90
CA THR A 316 -13.64 12.19 -5.85
C THR A 316 -12.94 12.18 -4.51
N VAL A 317 -12.25 11.09 -4.18
CA VAL A 317 -11.44 10.97 -2.97
C VAL A 317 -10.16 11.82 -3.03
N ARG A 318 -9.68 12.16 -4.24
CA ARG A 318 -8.49 13.01 -4.48
C ARG A 318 -8.82 14.33 -5.16
N PRO A 319 -9.28 15.37 -4.43
CA PRO A 319 -9.66 16.64 -5.03
C PRO A 319 -8.48 17.47 -5.56
N ASN A 320 -7.25 17.20 -5.11
CA ASN A 320 -6.06 17.97 -5.46
C ASN A 320 -5.33 17.46 -6.71
N GLN A 321 -5.97 16.56 -7.47
CA GLN A 321 -5.39 16.01 -8.70
C GLN A 321 -5.12 17.11 -9.73
N LYS A 322 -3.85 17.30 -10.08
CA LYS A 322 -3.37 18.26 -11.08
C LYS A 322 -3.28 17.63 -12.45
N SER A 323 -2.78 16.40 -12.56
CA SER A 323 -2.70 15.71 -13.85
C SER A 323 -3.09 14.24 -13.78
N VAL A 324 -3.58 13.74 -14.91
CA VAL A 324 -3.97 12.34 -15.08
C VAL A 324 -3.46 11.85 -16.43
N GLU A 325 -2.80 10.71 -16.42
CA GLU A 325 -2.34 9.99 -17.60
C GLU A 325 -2.97 8.59 -17.62
N ILE A 326 -3.54 8.18 -18.75
CA ILE A 326 -4.26 6.91 -18.89
C ILE A 326 -3.68 6.14 -20.07
N HIS A 327 -3.09 4.98 -19.78
CA HIS A 327 -2.60 3.96 -20.72
C HIS A 327 -3.57 2.76 -20.81
N SER A 328 -4.81 2.93 -20.37
CA SER A 328 -5.79 1.86 -20.20
C SER A 328 -7.02 2.10 -21.08
N ASP A 329 -7.65 1.01 -21.52
CA ASP A 329 -8.93 1.08 -22.19
C ASP A 329 -10.04 1.45 -21.19
N LEU A 330 -10.76 2.54 -21.50
CA LEU A 330 -11.85 3.00 -20.65
C LEU A 330 -13.14 2.22 -20.91
N THR A 331 -13.59 1.47 -19.90
CA THR A 331 -14.80 0.65 -19.99
C THR A 331 -15.96 1.22 -19.17
N GLY A 332 -17.16 0.67 -19.38
CA GLY A 332 -18.37 1.06 -18.66
C GLY A 332 -19.08 2.28 -19.26
N ARG A 333 -19.82 3.01 -18.43
CA ARG A 333 -20.69 4.10 -18.91
C ARG A 333 -19.87 5.33 -19.30
N PRO A 334 -20.11 5.94 -20.47
CA PRO A 334 -19.34 7.10 -20.90
C PRO A 334 -19.35 8.25 -19.88
N LEU A 335 -18.19 8.86 -19.67
CA LEU A 335 -18.04 10.00 -18.76
C LEU A 335 -18.96 11.16 -19.18
N ARG A 336 -19.65 11.73 -18.18
CA ARG A 336 -20.50 12.92 -18.35
C ARG A 336 -19.63 14.17 -18.48
N ARG A 337 -20.13 15.19 -19.19
CA ARG A 337 -19.42 16.47 -19.42
C ARG A 337 -18.93 17.16 -18.13
N ILE A 338 -19.63 16.94 -17.02
CA ILE A 338 -19.28 17.49 -15.70
C ILE A 338 -18.19 16.72 -14.94
N SER A 339 -17.61 15.67 -15.54
CA SER A 339 -16.58 14.84 -14.91
C SER A 339 -15.38 15.68 -14.47
N LYS A 340 -14.86 15.39 -13.28
CA LYS A 340 -13.63 16.01 -12.77
C LYS A 340 -12.42 15.72 -13.66
N LEU A 341 -12.43 14.59 -14.38
CA LEU A 341 -11.36 14.23 -15.31
C LEU A 341 -11.13 15.32 -16.38
N PHE A 342 -12.18 15.98 -16.86
CA PHE A 342 -12.05 17.02 -17.88
C PHE A 342 -11.59 18.39 -17.33
N LYS A 343 -11.42 18.49 -16.01
CA LYS A 343 -11.08 19.73 -15.30
C LYS A 343 -9.66 19.73 -14.71
N VAL A 344 -8.95 18.59 -14.79
CA VAL A 344 -7.55 18.51 -14.37
C VAL A 344 -6.69 19.43 -15.26
N GLN A 345 -5.54 19.88 -14.75
CA GLN A 345 -4.67 20.79 -15.49
C GLN A 345 -4.02 20.09 -16.69
N GLY A 346 -3.53 18.87 -16.50
CA GLY A 346 -2.92 18.05 -17.55
C GLY A 346 -3.66 16.73 -17.73
N LEU A 347 -4.13 16.43 -18.93
CA LEU A 347 -4.77 15.15 -19.25
C LEU A 347 -4.05 14.50 -20.42
N ALA A 348 -3.59 13.26 -20.23
CA ALA A 348 -3.07 12.40 -21.28
C ALA A 348 -3.90 11.12 -21.39
N ILE A 349 -4.30 10.75 -22.61
CA ILE A 349 -5.01 9.49 -22.88
C ILE A 349 -4.35 8.82 -24.07
N HIS A 350 -3.76 7.64 -23.85
CA HIS A 350 -3.01 6.92 -24.87
C HIS A 350 -3.90 6.16 -25.85
N GLU A 351 -5.03 5.65 -25.38
CA GLU A 351 -6.04 4.96 -26.19
C GLU A 351 -7.29 5.82 -26.35
N SER A 352 -7.14 7.00 -26.98
CA SER A 352 -8.25 7.95 -27.10
C SER A 352 -9.28 7.53 -28.15
N GLY A 353 -8.86 6.85 -29.23
CA GLY A 353 -9.72 6.18 -30.20
C GLY A 353 -10.90 7.03 -30.67
N SER A 354 -12.08 6.42 -30.77
CA SER A 354 -13.33 7.08 -31.18
C SER A 354 -13.85 8.12 -30.18
N MET A 355 -13.29 8.17 -28.97
CA MET A 355 -13.68 9.11 -27.92
C MET A 355 -12.92 10.43 -27.98
N THR A 356 -11.93 10.57 -28.88
CA THR A 356 -11.10 11.76 -29.09
C THR A 356 -11.92 13.06 -29.10
N SER A 357 -12.91 13.19 -29.99
CA SER A 357 -13.71 14.43 -30.11
C SER A 357 -14.41 14.78 -28.80
N LYS A 358 -14.84 13.77 -28.04
CA LYS A 358 -15.49 13.96 -26.73
C LYS A 358 -14.50 14.45 -25.67
N TYR A 359 -13.25 13.98 -25.69
CA TYR A 359 -12.20 14.52 -24.83
C TYR A 359 -11.92 15.98 -25.17
N MET A 360 -11.76 16.30 -26.45
CA MET A 360 -11.54 17.67 -26.92
C MET A 360 -12.69 18.60 -26.52
N ASP A 361 -13.94 18.20 -26.73
CA ASP A 361 -15.12 19.03 -26.46
C ASP A 361 -15.35 19.38 -24.99
N ASN A 362 -14.98 18.47 -24.08
CA ASN A 362 -15.29 18.63 -22.66
C ASN A 362 -14.11 19.13 -21.83
N PHE A 363 -12.88 19.02 -22.35
CA PHE A 363 -11.69 19.42 -21.63
C PHE A 363 -11.65 20.94 -21.38
N SER A 364 -11.27 21.32 -20.16
CA SER A 364 -11.21 22.72 -19.70
C SER A 364 -9.91 23.06 -18.98
N GLY A 365 -8.95 22.14 -19.00
CA GLY A 365 -7.64 22.28 -18.36
C GLY A 365 -6.63 23.06 -19.21
N ARG A 366 -5.36 22.87 -18.90
CA ARG A 366 -4.23 23.57 -19.51
C ARG A 366 -3.59 22.79 -20.65
N CYS A 367 -3.35 21.50 -20.48
CA CYS A 367 -2.68 20.67 -21.49
C CYS A 367 -3.46 19.38 -21.74
N LEU A 368 -3.77 19.11 -23.01
CA LEU A 368 -4.45 17.88 -23.44
C LEU A 368 -3.57 17.13 -24.42
N LEU A 369 -3.22 15.87 -24.10
CA LEU A 369 -2.46 14.98 -24.97
C LEU A 369 -3.31 13.75 -25.29
N LEU A 370 -3.59 13.50 -26.57
CA LEU A 370 -4.38 12.36 -27.01
C LEU A 370 -3.54 11.53 -27.97
N PHE A 371 -3.38 10.25 -27.71
CA PHE A 371 -2.70 9.30 -28.59
C PHE A 371 -3.69 8.28 -29.12
N ASN A 372 -3.28 7.56 -30.17
CA ASN A 372 -4.14 6.69 -30.97
C ASN A 372 -5.48 7.37 -31.31
N ALA A 373 -5.40 8.66 -31.64
CA ALA A 373 -6.55 9.52 -31.75
C ALA A 373 -7.25 9.30 -33.10
N ASN A 374 -8.53 8.89 -33.06
CA ASN A 374 -9.37 8.81 -34.25
C ASN A 374 -10.14 10.14 -34.39
N LEU A 375 -9.71 10.96 -35.35
CA LEU A 375 -10.15 12.36 -35.41
C LEU A 375 -10.31 12.86 -36.85
N THR A 376 -11.23 13.79 -37.01
CA THR A 376 -11.55 14.51 -38.25
C THR A 376 -11.12 15.97 -38.13
N SER A 377 -10.91 16.66 -39.25
CA SER A 377 -10.61 18.11 -39.26
C SER A 377 -11.64 18.93 -38.48
N SER A 378 -12.92 18.53 -38.53
CA SER A 378 -14.02 19.19 -37.83
C SER A 378 -13.85 19.28 -36.30
N ALA A 379 -13.22 18.31 -35.65
CA ALA A 379 -12.98 18.35 -34.20
C ALA A 379 -11.97 19.43 -33.82
N TRP A 380 -10.92 19.59 -34.65
CA TRP A 380 -9.92 20.65 -34.49
C TRP A 380 -10.49 22.03 -34.83
N ILE A 381 -11.24 22.14 -35.94
CA ILE A 381 -11.92 23.38 -36.32
C ILE A 381 -12.82 23.86 -35.17
N THR A 382 -13.67 22.97 -34.63
CA THR A 382 -14.55 23.29 -33.49
C THR A 382 -13.77 23.76 -32.26
N LEU A 383 -12.65 23.11 -31.93
CA LEU A 383 -11.81 23.50 -30.80
C LEU A 383 -11.20 24.90 -31.01
N ILE A 384 -10.61 25.13 -32.19
CA ILE A 384 -9.95 26.39 -32.55
C ILE A 384 -10.98 27.52 -32.60
N GLU A 385 -12.15 27.31 -33.20
CA GLU A 385 -13.24 28.30 -33.23
C GLU A 385 -13.69 28.70 -31.82
N LYS A 386 -13.92 27.72 -30.94
CA LYS A 386 -14.31 27.99 -29.54
C LYS A 386 -13.23 28.77 -28.78
N TRP A 387 -11.96 28.43 -28.99
CA TRP A 387 -10.84 29.15 -28.39
C TRP A 387 -10.68 30.57 -28.97
N LYS A 388 -10.77 30.70 -30.30
CA LYS A 388 -10.65 31.95 -31.06
C LYS A 388 -11.75 32.95 -30.69
N ASN A 389 -12.97 32.46 -30.52
CA ASN A 389 -14.14 33.23 -30.09
C ASN A 389 -14.24 33.41 -28.57
N LYS A 390 -13.26 32.90 -27.80
CA LYS A 390 -13.24 32.96 -26.33
C LYS A 390 -14.53 32.39 -25.69
N THR A 391 -15.16 31.37 -26.29
CA THR A 391 -16.33 30.70 -25.71
C THR A 391 -15.96 29.49 -24.86
N ALA A 392 -14.76 28.92 -25.06
CA ALA A 392 -14.19 27.87 -24.21
C ALA A 392 -12.65 27.94 -24.18
N TYR A 393 -12.01 27.00 -23.48
CA TYR A 393 -10.55 26.79 -23.47
C TYR A 393 -9.71 27.97 -22.92
N HIS A 394 -10.25 28.78 -22.01
CA HIS A 394 -9.57 29.97 -21.48
C HIS A 394 -8.23 29.68 -20.78
N LYS A 395 -8.07 28.48 -20.21
CA LYS A 395 -6.87 28.03 -19.49
C LYS A 395 -5.88 27.26 -20.35
N LEU A 396 -6.24 27.00 -21.60
CA LEU A 396 -5.49 26.13 -22.49
C LEU A 396 -4.11 26.74 -22.77
N HIS A 397 -3.09 25.89 -22.78
CA HIS A 397 -1.72 26.17 -23.23
C HIS A 397 -1.35 25.29 -24.42
N ALA A 398 -1.77 24.03 -24.41
CA ALA A 398 -1.40 23.09 -25.46
C ALA A 398 -2.45 22.01 -25.67
N VAL A 399 -2.67 21.66 -26.93
CA VAL A 399 -3.31 20.40 -27.34
C VAL A 399 -2.37 19.69 -28.27
N VAL A 400 -2.13 18.41 -28.03
CA VAL A 400 -1.35 17.55 -28.92
C VAL A 400 -2.15 16.29 -29.19
N THR A 401 -2.36 15.98 -30.46
CA THR A 401 -2.97 14.71 -30.87
C THR A 401 -1.96 13.92 -31.70
N ARG A 402 -1.82 12.63 -31.41
CA ARG A 402 -1.06 11.68 -32.23
C ARG A 402 -2.04 10.72 -32.91
N ILE A 403 -2.00 10.70 -34.23
CA ILE A 403 -2.98 10.05 -35.10
C ILE A 403 -2.36 8.77 -35.68
N PRO A 404 -3.07 7.64 -35.73
CA PRO A 404 -2.60 6.45 -36.43
C PRO A 404 -2.33 6.72 -37.91
N GLY A 405 -1.29 6.11 -38.48
CA GLY A 405 -0.85 6.41 -39.85
C GLY A 405 -1.90 6.19 -40.94
N ASN A 406 -2.84 5.25 -40.74
CA ASN A 406 -3.97 5.03 -41.65
C ASN A 406 -5.01 6.15 -41.58
N VAL A 407 -5.33 6.66 -40.39
CA VAL A 407 -6.28 7.78 -40.20
C VAL A 407 -5.64 9.09 -40.66
N PHE A 408 -4.34 9.25 -40.45
CA PHE A 408 -3.60 10.45 -40.83
C PHE A 408 -3.67 10.76 -42.34
N GLN A 409 -3.75 9.74 -43.20
CA GLN A 409 -3.85 9.93 -44.65
C GLN A 409 -5.14 10.64 -45.08
N GLU A 410 -6.19 10.55 -44.27
CA GLU A 410 -7.50 11.16 -44.55
C GLU A 410 -7.64 12.55 -43.88
N PHE A 411 -6.63 13.00 -43.13
CA PHE A 411 -6.70 14.27 -42.41
C PHE A 411 -6.36 15.44 -43.33
N ASP A 412 -7.35 16.30 -43.60
CA ASP A 412 -7.15 17.50 -44.42
C ASP A 412 -6.61 18.66 -43.57
N PHE A 413 -5.27 18.79 -43.57
CA PHE A 413 -4.62 19.91 -42.90
C PHE A 413 -4.84 21.25 -43.62
N GLY A 414 -5.03 21.23 -44.94
CA GLY A 414 -5.27 22.43 -45.72
C GLY A 414 -6.59 23.07 -45.35
N GLU A 415 -7.65 22.27 -45.26
CA GLU A 415 -8.97 22.67 -44.74
C GLU A 415 -8.84 23.26 -43.33
N LEU A 416 -8.13 22.57 -42.42
CA LEU A 416 -7.95 23.07 -41.04
C LEU A 416 -7.30 24.46 -41.00
N LEU A 417 -6.23 24.67 -41.77
CA LEU A 417 -5.52 25.95 -41.82
C LEU A 417 -6.40 27.05 -42.43
N PHE A 418 -7.13 26.72 -43.50
CA PHE A 418 -8.03 27.65 -44.19
C PHE A 418 -9.16 28.10 -43.26
N GLU A 419 -9.91 27.17 -42.67
CA GLU A 419 -11.04 27.46 -41.77
C GLU A 419 -10.58 28.20 -40.49
N SER A 420 -9.34 27.96 -40.06
CA SER A 420 -8.79 28.65 -38.88
C SER A 420 -8.31 30.08 -39.17
N ASN A 421 -8.22 30.50 -40.44
CA ASN A 421 -7.49 31.70 -40.90
C ASN A 421 -6.03 31.71 -40.42
N ALA A 422 -5.34 30.58 -40.55
CA ALA A 422 -3.96 30.44 -40.10
C ALA A 422 -2.99 31.16 -41.04
N LEU A 423 -1.99 31.85 -40.47
CA LEU A 423 -1.01 32.64 -41.21
C LEU A 423 0.41 32.10 -40.95
N PRO A 424 1.33 32.09 -41.92
CA PRO A 424 2.72 31.73 -41.63
C PRO A 424 3.32 32.64 -40.54
N TRP A 425 4.19 32.08 -39.69
CA TRP A 425 4.96 32.87 -38.73
C TRP A 425 5.78 33.95 -39.43
N ASP A 426 5.72 35.18 -38.92
CA ASP A 426 6.41 36.34 -39.50
C ASP A 426 7.53 36.90 -38.62
N GLY A 427 7.78 36.28 -37.46
CA GLY A 427 8.79 36.74 -36.50
C GLY A 427 8.44 37.99 -35.69
N LEU A 428 7.29 38.63 -35.93
CA LEU A 428 6.94 39.91 -35.32
C LEU A 428 5.94 39.77 -34.17
N ARG A 429 5.02 38.81 -34.27
CA ARG A 429 3.82 38.73 -33.41
C ARG A 429 4.04 37.97 -32.11
N ARG A 430 4.96 37.00 -32.12
CA ARG A 430 5.20 36.08 -31.00
C ARG A 430 6.61 35.48 -31.04
N PRO A 431 7.12 34.97 -29.91
CA PRO A 431 8.45 34.38 -29.84
C PRO A 431 8.63 33.19 -30.80
N ARG A 432 9.89 32.95 -31.20
CA ARG A 432 10.27 31.77 -32.00
C ARG A 432 10.02 30.45 -31.26
N ASN A 433 10.43 30.40 -30.00
CA ASN A 433 10.39 29.18 -29.19
C ASN A 433 9.19 29.17 -28.23
N PHE A 434 8.50 28.05 -28.14
CA PHE A 434 7.48 27.77 -27.13
C PHE A 434 8.03 26.85 -26.04
N MET A 435 7.84 27.22 -24.78
CA MET A 435 8.15 26.35 -23.64
C MET A 435 6.97 25.41 -23.36
N PHE A 436 7.02 24.21 -23.94
CA PHE A 436 6.02 23.18 -23.71
C PHE A 436 6.28 22.51 -22.36
N ASP A 437 5.44 22.85 -21.37
CA ASP A 437 5.40 22.25 -20.04
C ASP A 437 3.99 21.67 -19.82
N PRO A 438 3.78 20.38 -20.14
CA PRO A 438 2.48 19.74 -19.99
C PRO A 438 2.13 19.48 -18.53
N ARG A 439 3.12 19.39 -17.63
CA ARG A 439 2.95 18.96 -16.24
C ARG A 439 2.19 17.64 -16.12
N ILE A 440 2.53 16.70 -17.00
CA ILE A 440 2.01 15.32 -17.03
C ILE A 440 3.23 14.40 -16.80
N PRO A 441 3.17 13.41 -15.90
CA PRO A 441 4.35 12.66 -15.43
C PRO A 441 5.29 12.16 -16.52
N SER A 442 4.76 11.56 -17.59
CA SER A 442 5.60 10.95 -18.63
C SER A 442 6.15 11.96 -19.66
N PHE A 443 5.85 13.26 -19.51
CA PHE A 443 6.16 14.27 -20.52
C PHE A 443 7.00 15.42 -19.93
N PRO A 444 8.32 15.41 -20.17
CA PRO A 444 9.19 16.46 -19.67
C PRO A 444 8.95 17.79 -20.39
N SER A 445 9.28 18.88 -19.71
CA SER A 445 9.27 20.20 -20.31
C SER A 445 10.32 20.31 -21.41
N LYS A 446 9.99 20.94 -22.54
CA LYS A 446 10.93 21.17 -23.64
C LYS A 446 10.66 22.50 -24.34
N SER A 447 11.73 23.08 -24.88
CA SER A 447 11.61 24.20 -25.82
C SER A 447 11.31 23.65 -27.21
N VAL A 448 10.31 24.20 -27.89
CA VAL A 448 9.91 23.81 -29.25
C VAL A 448 10.09 25.02 -30.16
N ASP A 449 10.86 24.87 -31.22
CA ASP A 449 10.97 25.88 -32.26
C ASP A 449 9.70 25.89 -33.11
N CYS A 450 8.99 27.01 -33.08
CA CYS A 450 7.76 27.23 -33.82
C CYS A 450 7.96 28.19 -35.00
N SER A 451 9.19 28.42 -35.48
CA SER A 451 9.44 29.33 -36.62
C SER A 451 8.74 28.90 -37.90
N ASP A 452 8.56 27.60 -38.10
CA ASP A 452 8.02 27.05 -39.35
C ASP A 452 6.53 26.70 -39.22
N TRP A 453 5.85 27.24 -38.22
CA TRP A 453 4.46 26.92 -37.86
C TRP A 453 3.50 27.99 -38.38
N PHE A 454 2.20 27.66 -38.39
CA PHE A 454 1.14 28.60 -38.72
C PHE A 454 0.54 29.20 -37.45
N ASP A 455 0.25 30.48 -37.48
CA ASP A 455 -0.25 31.27 -36.38
C ASP A 455 -1.73 31.61 -36.55
N ILE A 456 -2.49 31.48 -35.48
CA ILE A 456 -3.92 31.78 -35.39
C ILE A 456 -4.12 32.77 -34.24
N GLN A 457 -4.82 33.87 -34.52
CA GLN A 457 -5.14 34.88 -33.50
C GLN A 457 -6.56 34.67 -32.98
N GLN A 458 -6.77 34.88 -31.69
CA GLN A 458 -8.11 35.10 -31.14
C GLN A 458 -8.74 36.35 -31.75
N ASN A 459 -10.07 36.37 -31.84
CA ASN A 459 -10.79 37.57 -32.25
C ASN A 459 -10.55 38.73 -31.26
N ASP A 460 -10.69 39.95 -31.76
CA ASP A 460 -10.47 41.20 -31.01
C ASP A 460 -9.03 41.35 -30.49
N GLU A 461 -8.05 41.11 -31.38
CA GLU A 461 -6.61 41.26 -31.10
C GLU A 461 -6.12 40.48 -29.86
N GLY A 462 -6.69 39.31 -29.60
CA GLY A 462 -6.38 38.51 -28.42
C GLY A 462 -5.08 37.70 -28.51
N LYS A 463 -5.00 36.61 -27.75
CA LYS A 463 -3.82 35.73 -27.71
C LYS A 463 -3.54 35.12 -29.08
N TRP A 464 -2.29 34.77 -29.31
CA TRP A 464 -1.87 33.99 -30.47
C TRP A 464 -1.71 32.53 -30.09
N ALA A 465 -1.92 31.65 -31.07
CA ALA A 465 -1.56 30.26 -30.98
C ALA A 465 -0.85 29.84 -32.26
N SER A 466 0.03 28.85 -32.15
CA SER A 466 0.70 28.23 -33.29
C SER A 466 0.21 26.80 -33.46
N ILE A 467 -0.04 26.43 -34.71
CA ILE A 467 -0.41 25.09 -35.11
C ILE A 467 0.59 24.52 -36.11
N GLN A 468 0.89 23.23 -35.95
CA GLN A 468 1.68 22.50 -36.93
C GLN A 468 1.32 21.02 -36.93
N ILE A 469 1.51 20.41 -38.10
CA ILE A 469 1.56 18.96 -38.26
C ILE A 469 2.99 18.52 -38.53
N ILE A 470 3.48 17.56 -37.73
CA ILE A 470 4.78 16.93 -37.93
C ILE A 470 4.59 15.42 -37.82
N ASN A 471 4.85 14.71 -38.92
CA ASN A 471 4.58 13.28 -39.03
C ASN A 471 3.11 12.99 -38.67
N ASP A 472 2.89 12.14 -37.68
CA ASP A 472 1.61 11.70 -37.16
C ASP A 472 1.05 12.59 -36.04
N LYS A 473 1.58 13.80 -35.84
CA LYS A 473 1.24 14.67 -34.71
C LYS A 473 0.69 16.01 -35.17
N ILE A 474 -0.43 16.41 -34.57
CA ILE A 474 -0.98 17.77 -34.65
C ILE A 474 -0.73 18.44 -33.29
N MET A 475 -0.12 19.63 -33.32
CA MET A 475 0.23 20.38 -32.12
C MET A 475 -0.34 21.78 -32.23
N PHE A 476 -1.07 22.21 -31.20
CA PHE A 476 -1.63 23.56 -31.07
C PHE A 476 -1.18 24.17 -29.76
N PHE A 477 -0.36 25.22 -29.82
CA PHE A 477 0.26 25.85 -28.66
C PHE A 477 -0.17 27.31 -28.53
N ILE A 478 -0.56 27.74 -27.34
CA ILE A 478 -1.01 29.12 -27.09
C ILE A 478 0.17 29.93 -26.56
N LEU A 479 0.52 31.00 -27.27
CA LEU A 479 1.65 31.87 -26.97
C LEU A 479 1.17 33.25 -26.50
N PHE A 480 1.95 33.86 -25.61
CA PHE A 480 1.78 35.25 -25.23
C PHE A 480 2.59 36.14 -26.19
N CYS A 481 2.04 37.29 -26.59
CA CYS A 481 2.74 38.28 -27.40
C CYS A 481 4.01 38.75 -26.71
N LEU A 482 4.99 39.14 -27.52
CA LEU A 482 6.08 40.00 -27.07
C LEU A 482 5.49 41.40 -26.87
N ASP A 483 5.20 41.78 -25.63
CA ASP A 483 4.92 43.17 -25.31
C ASP A 483 6.20 44.01 -25.52
N ASP A 484 6.09 45.30 -25.83
CA ASP A 484 7.24 46.13 -26.24
C ASP A 484 8.33 46.24 -25.15
N THR A 485 7.99 45.98 -23.89
CA THR A 485 8.92 45.83 -22.77
C THR A 485 9.79 44.55 -22.86
N MET A 486 9.27 43.44 -23.41
CA MET A 486 10.05 42.21 -23.62
C MET A 486 10.98 42.29 -24.83
N LYS A 487 10.62 43.09 -25.85
CA LYS A 487 11.52 43.38 -26.98
C LYS A 487 12.78 44.14 -26.51
N ASN A 488 12.61 45.13 -25.63
CA ASN A 488 13.73 45.89 -25.07
C ASN A 488 14.62 45.05 -24.13
N ALA A 489 14.03 44.15 -23.33
CA ALA A 489 14.79 43.27 -22.44
C ALA A 489 15.67 42.24 -23.19
N MET A 490 15.22 41.77 -24.38
CA MET A 490 16.05 40.90 -25.23
C MET A 490 17.14 41.68 -26.00
N TYR A 491 16.91 42.96 -26.32
CA TYR A 491 17.96 43.82 -26.89
C TYR A 491 19.08 44.13 -25.88
N GLU A 492 18.75 44.34 -24.60
CA GLU A 492 19.74 44.58 -23.56
C GLU A 492 20.54 43.32 -23.15
N SER A 493 19.96 42.12 -23.24
CA SER A 493 20.69 40.88 -22.95
C SER A 493 21.67 40.49 -24.07
N SER A 494 21.37 40.89 -25.31
CA SER A 494 22.23 40.63 -26.49
C SER A 494 23.51 41.48 -26.51
N PHE A 495 23.53 42.63 -25.82
CA PHE A 495 24.71 43.50 -25.70
C PHE A 495 25.60 43.22 -24.48
N LYS A 496 25.17 42.37 -23.54
CA LYS A 496 25.98 41.99 -22.37
C LYS A 496 26.89 40.78 -22.61
N HIS A 497 26.88 40.20 -23.81
CA HIS A 497 27.72 39.06 -24.19
C HIS A 497 28.54 39.30 -25.48
N MET A 498 28.88 40.56 -25.78
CA MET A 498 29.87 40.90 -26.79
C MET A 498 31.09 41.56 -26.16
#